data_AF-A0A8X6RL43-F1
#
_entry.id   AF-A0A8X6RL43-F1
#
_cell.length_a   1.000
_cell.length_b   1.000
_cell.length_c   1.000
_cell.angle_alpha   90.00
_cell.angle_beta   90.00
_cell.angle_gamma   90.00
#
_symmetry.space_group_name_H-M   'P 1'
#
loop_
_entity.id
_entity.type
_entity.pdbx_description
1 polymer ?
#
loop_
_entity_poly.entity_id
_entity_poly.type
_entity_poly.pdbx_seq_one_letter_code
_entity_poly.pdbx_strand_id
1 'polypeptide(L)'
;MGLREQRVNFSKDKYITVFTDPQAIDTVLKSEKESSLCDLVQKWLERTPGLETNGFNFWQKFEETVHNQIECLKFQFQHENDEKRRTELESEYEQKIKTFESLFDVERHDALVSRGERRFSHKALQGALMISLYREEPRFNQPFHILTQLMDIDALITKWRCK
;
A
#
# COMPACT_ATOMS: atom_id res chain seq x y z
N MET A 1 -8.09 -9.76 9.78
CA MET A 1 -7.54 -9.37 8.46
C MET A 1 -8.40 -8.38 7.67
N GLY A 2 -9.72 -8.28 7.90
CA GLY A 2 -10.53 -7.24 7.23
C GLY A 2 -10.99 -7.62 5.81
N LEU A 3 -11.55 -8.81 5.62
CA LEU A 3 -12.01 -9.33 4.32
C LEU A 3 -13.50 -9.01 4.04
N ARG A 4 -13.98 -7.83 4.46
CA ARG A 4 -15.43 -7.54 4.56
C ARG A 4 -16.16 -7.58 3.20
N GLU A 5 -15.58 -7.02 2.14
CA GLU A 5 -16.31 -6.76 0.88
C GLU A 5 -15.74 -7.50 -0.35
N GLN A 6 -14.60 -8.19 -0.21
CA GLN A 6 -13.91 -8.84 -1.33
C GLN A 6 -14.15 -10.35 -1.40
N ARG A 7 -15.24 -10.84 -0.83
CA ARG A 7 -15.57 -12.26 -0.87
C ARG A 7 -16.22 -12.59 -2.22
N VAL A 8 -15.69 -13.61 -2.88
CA VAL A 8 -16.29 -14.14 -4.10
C VAL A 8 -17.66 -14.74 -3.74
N ASN A 9 -18.72 -14.27 -4.40
CA ASN A 9 -20.06 -14.84 -4.25
C ASN A 9 -20.10 -16.21 -4.93
N PHE A 10 -19.88 -17.27 -4.16
CA PHE A 10 -19.97 -18.65 -4.65
C PHE A 10 -21.41 -19.17 -4.69
N SER A 11 -22.28 -18.61 -3.84
CA SER A 11 -23.74 -18.80 -3.87
C SER A 11 -24.41 -17.43 -3.72
N LYS A 12 -25.67 -17.28 -4.13
CA LYS A 12 -26.43 -16.02 -3.99
C LYS A 12 -26.64 -15.60 -2.52
N ASP A 13 -26.29 -16.47 -1.57
CA ASP A 13 -26.45 -16.26 -0.15
C ASP A 13 -25.16 -15.79 0.53
N LYS A 14 -25.32 -14.93 1.55
CA LYS A 14 -24.22 -14.45 2.39
C LYS A 14 -23.54 -15.62 3.09
N TYR A 15 -22.21 -15.61 3.23
CA TYR A 15 -21.45 -16.68 3.90
C TYR A 15 -21.93 -17.03 5.32
N ILE A 16 -22.66 -16.11 5.96
CA ILE A 16 -23.28 -16.29 7.28
C ILE A 16 -24.32 -17.43 7.25
N THR A 17 -24.93 -17.74 6.10
CA THR A 17 -25.92 -18.84 5.98
C THR A 17 -25.31 -20.23 6.10
N VAL A 18 -23.98 -20.35 6.09
CA VAL A 18 -23.27 -21.61 6.37
C VAL A 18 -23.39 -22.00 7.85
N PHE A 19 -23.60 -21.02 8.73
CA PHE A 19 -23.76 -21.26 10.16
C PHE A 19 -25.23 -21.51 10.48
N THR A 20 -25.49 -22.61 11.17
CA THR A 20 -26.83 -22.96 11.70
C THR A 20 -26.97 -22.63 13.19
N ASP A 21 -25.85 -22.49 13.90
CA ASP A 21 -25.82 -22.15 15.32
C ASP A 21 -25.95 -20.62 15.56
N PRO A 22 -26.93 -20.16 16.35
CA PRO A 22 -27.11 -18.74 16.66
C PRO A 22 -25.91 -18.09 17.36
N GLN A 23 -25.16 -18.81 18.20
CA GLN A 23 -23.99 -18.24 18.88
C GLN A 23 -22.82 -18.01 17.91
N ALA A 24 -22.60 -18.95 16.99
CA ALA A 24 -21.62 -18.79 15.92
C ALA A 24 -21.95 -17.60 15.02
N ILE A 25 -23.23 -17.41 14.66
CA ILE A 25 -23.69 -16.25 13.87
C ILE A 25 -23.41 -14.94 14.62
N ASP A 26 -23.77 -14.85 15.91
CA ASP A 26 -23.53 -13.65 16.71
C ASP A 26 -22.04 -13.32 16.82
N THR A 27 -21.20 -14.34 17.04
CA THR A 27 -19.74 -14.19 17.12
C THR A 27 -19.16 -13.65 15.81
N VAL A 28 -19.61 -14.18 14.67
CA VAL A 28 -19.18 -13.72 13.34
C VAL A 28 -19.62 -12.27 13.11
N LEU A 29 -20.89 -11.93 13.36
CA LEU A 29 -21.41 -10.57 13.20
C LEU A 29 -20.70 -9.56 14.11
N LYS A 30 -20.36 -9.97 15.34
CA LYS A 30 -19.57 -9.15 16.26
C LYS A 30 -18.16 -8.90 15.71
N SER A 31 -17.50 -9.96 15.23
CA SER A 31 -16.17 -9.85 14.62
C SER A 31 -16.15 -8.97 13.36
N GLU A 32 -17.28 -8.87 12.64
CA GLU A 32 -17.40 -7.96 11.50
C GLU A 32 -17.50 -6.49 11.92
N LYS A 33 -18.13 -6.19 13.07
CA LYS A 33 -18.27 -4.82 13.57
C LYS A 33 -17.00 -4.30 14.24
N GLU A 34 -16.23 -5.18 14.87
CA GLU A 34 -14.99 -4.81 15.54
C GLU A 34 -13.93 -4.32 14.56
N SER A 35 -13.02 -3.44 15.03
CA SER A 35 -11.93 -2.94 14.18
C SER A 35 -11.03 -4.09 13.75
N SER A 36 -10.85 -4.25 12.44
CA SER A 36 -10.03 -5.31 11.91
C SER A 36 -8.54 -5.02 12.12
N LEU A 37 -7.71 -6.06 12.06
CA LEU A 37 -6.25 -5.89 12.06
C LEU A 37 -5.77 -4.89 10.98
N CYS A 38 -6.42 -4.88 9.81
CA CYS A 38 -6.12 -3.92 8.74
C CYS A 38 -6.39 -2.49 9.18
N ASP A 39 -7.53 -2.24 9.83
CA ASP A 39 -7.92 -0.91 10.34
C ASP A 39 -6.96 -0.43 11.44
N LEU A 40 -6.53 -1.34 12.32
CA LEU A 40 -5.59 -1.04 13.39
C LEU A 40 -4.19 -0.72 12.86
N VAL A 41 -3.70 -1.52 11.90
CA VAL A 41 -2.42 -1.29 11.24
C VAL A 41 -2.45 0.03 10.46
N GLN A 42 -3.53 0.32 9.76
CA GLN A 42 -3.72 1.60 9.05
C GLN A 42 -3.60 2.79 10.02
N LYS A 43 -4.35 2.78 11.13
CA LYS A 43 -4.27 3.84 12.16
C LYS A 43 -2.90 3.95 12.83
N TRP A 44 -2.14 2.87 12.89
CA TRP A 44 -0.77 2.88 13.39
C TRP A 44 0.18 3.50 12.34
N LEU A 45 0.07 3.12 11.07
CA LEU A 45 0.86 3.67 9.97
C LEU A 45 0.62 5.18 9.76
N GLU A 46 -0.61 5.66 9.93
CA GLU A 46 -0.93 7.09 9.83
C GLU A 46 -0.24 7.96 10.90
N ARG A 47 0.24 7.34 11.98
CA ARG A 47 0.97 7.97 13.09
C ARG A 47 2.47 7.73 13.02
N THR A 48 2.97 7.29 11.86
CA THR A 48 4.41 7.07 11.66
C THR A 48 5.14 8.41 11.84
N PRO A 49 6.12 8.49 12.75
CA PRO A 49 6.84 9.73 13.03
C PRO A 49 7.66 10.13 11.81
N GLY A 50 7.53 11.39 11.39
CA GLY A 50 8.19 12.00 10.24
C GLY A 50 7.27 12.28 9.05
N LEU A 51 6.01 11.86 9.12
CA LEU A 51 4.96 12.28 8.18
C LEU A 51 4.42 13.69 8.46
N GLU A 52 4.77 14.30 9.59
CA GLU A 52 4.28 15.62 9.97
C GLU A 52 4.90 16.72 9.11
N THR A 53 4.06 17.66 8.63
CA THR A 53 4.48 18.81 7.81
C THR A 53 5.41 19.76 8.56
N ASN A 54 5.17 19.95 9.86
CA ASN A 54 5.97 20.83 10.72
C ASN A 54 7.22 20.14 11.30
N GLY A 55 7.49 18.89 10.90
CA GLY A 55 8.58 18.08 11.40
C GLY A 55 9.57 17.70 10.31
N PHE A 56 9.81 16.40 10.15
CA PHE A 56 10.72 15.90 9.11
C PHE A 56 10.15 16.09 7.70
N ASN A 57 8.83 16.11 7.55
CA ASN A 57 8.10 16.25 6.30
C ASN A 57 8.59 15.28 5.21
N PHE A 58 8.54 13.98 5.53
CA PHE A 58 8.98 12.90 4.66
C PHE A 58 8.35 13.00 3.27
N TRP A 59 7.04 13.22 3.20
CA TRP A 59 6.31 13.15 1.94
C TRP A 59 6.77 14.20 0.93
N GLN A 60 6.90 15.46 1.36
CA GLN A 60 7.39 16.52 0.49
C GLN A 60 8.83 16.25 0.04
N LYS A 61 9.72 15.84 0.95
CA LYS A 61 11.12 15.53 0.58
C LYS A 61 11.22 14.36 -0.39
N PHE A 62 10.38 13.36 -0.20
CA PHE A 62 10.31 12.19 -1.08
C PHE A 62 9.83 12.61 -2.48
N GLU A 63 8.77 13.41 -2.55
CA GLU A 63 8.25 13.97 -3.78
C GLU A 63 9.30 14.81 -4.53
N GLU A 64 9.97 15.73 -3.83
CA GLU A 64 11.05 16.54 -4.40
C GLU A 64 12.20 15.68 -4.93
N THR A 65 12.60 14.64 -4.19
CA THR A 65 13.68 13.72 -4.60
C THR A 65 13.29 12.94 -5.86
N VAL A 66 12.05 12.44 -5.93
CA VAL A 66 11.55 11.71 -7.09
C VAL A 66 11.45 12.63 -8.31
N HIS A 67 10.91 13.85 -8.15
CA HIS A 67 10.85 14.83 -9.23
C HIS A 67 12.23 15.19 -9.76
N ASN A 68 13.22 15.41 -8.88
CA ASN A 68 14.60 15.67 -9.29
C ASN A 68 15.20 14.50 -10.07
N GLN A 69 14.95 13.25 -9.65
CA GLN A 69 15.41 12.07 -10.37
C GLN A 69 14.77 11.95 -11.76
N ILE A 70 13.47 12.24 -11.88
CA ILE A 70 12.73 12.21 -13.14
C ILE A 70 13.26 13.29 -14.09
N GLU A 71 13.48 14.52 -13.60
CA GLU A 71 14.06 15.60 -14.41
C GLU A 71 15.51 15.31 -14.82
N CYS A 72 16.31 14.66 -13.96
CA CYS A 72 17.64 14.19 -14.36
C CYS A 72 17.59 13.17 -15.49
N LEU A 73 16.68 12.18 -15.42
CA LEU A 73 16.49 11.20 -16.49
C LEU A 73 16.08 11.88 -17.79
N LYS A 74 15.17 12.86 -17.69
CA LYS A 74 14.73 13.67 -18.83
C LYS A 74 15.88 14.40 -19.49
N PHE A 75 16.71 15.07 -18.69
CA PHE A 75 17.90 15.74 -19.18
C PHE A 75 18.88 14.75 -19.85
N GLN A 76 19.09 13.58 -19.25
CA GLN A 76 19.99 12.56 -19.78
C GLN A 76 19.55 12.05 -21.15
N PHE A 77 18.29 11.64 -21.33
CA PHE A 77 17.87 11.11 -22.63
C PHE A 77 17.81 12.21 -23.71
N GLN A 78 17.50 13.45 -23.36
CA GLN A 78 17.48 14.57 -24.30
C GLN A 78 18.87 14.93 -24.85
N HIS A 79 19.92 14.66 -24.07
CA HIS A 79 21.32 14.96 -24.44
C HIS A 79 22.12 13.68 -24.78
N GLU A 80 21.46 12.53 -24.85
CA GLU A 80 22.09 11.26 -25.22
C GLU A 80 22.24 11.17 -26.75
N ASN A 81 23.46 10.87 -27.20
CA ASN A 81 23.80 10.79 -28.62
C ASN A 81 23.59 9.38 -29.16
N ASP A 82 23.66 8.35 -28.31
CA ASP A 82 23.38 6.97 -28.68
C ASP A 82 21.86 6.72 -28.71
N GLU A 83 21.33 6.38 -29.89
CA GLU A 83 19.90 6.16 -30.09
C GLU A 83 19.32 5.01 -29.26
N LYS A 84 20.08 3.92 -29.06
CA LYS A 84 19.61 2.79 -28.25
C LYS A 84 19.51 3.21 -26.80
N ARG A 85 20.56 3.85 -26.29
CA ARG A 85 20.61 4.33 -24.90
C ARG A 85 19.56 5.40 -24.62
N ARG A 86 19.32 6.31 -25.58
CA ARG A 86 18.23 7.29 -25.48
C ARG A 86 16.87 6.62 -25.32
N THR A 87 16.58 5.62 -26.13
CA THR A 87 15.30 4.89 -26.10
C THR A 87 15.10 4.14 -24.79
N GLU A 88 16.18 3.54 -24.25
CA GLU A 88 16.15 2.89 -22.93
C GLU A 88 15.84 3.89 -21.81
N LEU A 89 16.51 5.05 -21.79
CA LEU A 89 16.28 6.10 -20.80
C LEU A 89 14.89 6.74 -20.91
N GLU A 90 14.39 6.94 -22.12
CA GLU A 90 13.03 7.43 -22.38
C GLU A 90 11.99 6.44 -21.83
N SER A 91 12.17 5.14 -22.06
CA SER A 91 11.29 4.11 -21.50
C SER A 91 11.34 4.08 -19.97
N GLU A 92 12.52 4.22 -19.36
CA GLU A 92 12.67 4.31 -17.91
C GLU A 92 11.93 5.53 -17.33
N TYR A 93 12.06 6.68 -17.99
CA TYR A 93 11.36 7.91 -17.62
C TYR A 93 9.84 7.74 -17.65
N GLU A 94 9.29 7.19 -18.74
CA GLU A 94 7.84 6.96 -18.88
C GLU A 94 7.31 6.00 -17.81
N GLN A 95 8.03 4.91 -17.53
CA GLN A 95 7.64 3.93 -16.51
C GLN A 95 7.65 4.56 -15.10
N LYS A 96 8.68 5.36 -14.79
CA LYS A 96 8.78 6.05 -13.49
C LYS A 96 7.65 7.06 -13.31
N ILE A 97 7.42 7.94 -14.29
CA ILE A 97 6.31 8.92 -14.23
C ILE A 97 4.99 8.21 -13.99
N LYS A 98 4.65 7.22 -14.81
CA LYS A 98 3.38 6.49 -14.69
C LYS A 98 3.20 5.87 -13.30
N THR A 99 4.27 5.34 -12.72
CA THR A 99 4.25 4.74 -11.39
C THR A 99 4.02 5.78 -10.31
N PHE A 100 4.80 6.87 -10.33
CA PHE A 100 4.81 7.89 -9.29
C PHE A 100 3.64 8.89 -9.37
N GLU A 101 3.13 9.22 -10.54
CA GLU A 101 1.91 10.04 -10.69
C GLU A 101 0.72 9.37 -9.96
N SER A 102 0.58 8.05 -10.08
CA SER A 102 -0.47 7.29 -9.38
C SER A 102 -0.28 7.20 -7.86
N LEU A 103 0.90 7.59 -7.38
CA LEU A 103 1.26 7.57 -5.97
C LEU A 103 1.03 8.93 -5.31
N PHE A 104 1.37 10.02 -6.00
CA PHE A 104 1.22 11.39 -5.48
C PHE A 104 -0.21 11.93 -5.58
N ASP A 105 -0.99 11.45 -6.56
CA ASP A 105 -2.40 11.83 -6.71
C ASP A 105 -3.29 11.14 -5.65
N VAL A 106 -3.79 11.95 -4.71
CA VAL A 106 -4.66 11.51 -3.62
C VAL A 106 -6.03 11.07 -4.14
N GLU A 107 -6.61 11.78 -5.11
CA GLU A 107 -7.93 11.45 -5.66
C GLU A 107 -7.89 10.12 -6.41
N ARG A 108 -6.84 9.91 -7.20
CA ARG A 108 -6.60 8.64 -7.89
C ARG A 108 -6.37 7.50 -6.90
N HIS A 109 -5.65 7.75 -5.81
CA HIS A 109 -5.49 6.78 -4.75
C HIS A 109 -6.83 6.40 -4.11
N ASP A 110 -7.65 7.38 -3.73
CA ASP A 110 -8.96 7.15 -3.12
C ASP A 110 -9.91 6.44 -4.08
N ALA A 111 -9.83 6.73 -5.38
CA ALA A 111 -10.55 6.01 -6.43
C ALA A 111 -10.10 4.53 -6.56
N LEU A 112 -8.85 4.20 -6.24
CA LEU A 112 -8.37 2.81 -6.21
C LEU A 112 -8.80 2.10 -4.92
N VAL A 113 -8.89 2.83 -3.80
CA VAL A 113 -9.39 2.30 -2.53
C VAL A 113 -10.88 1.97 -2.64
N SER A 114 -11.69 2.86 -3.22
CA SER A 114 -13.13 2.63 -3.42
C SER A 114 -13.44 1.47 -4.37
N ARG A 115 -12.56 1.22 -5.35
CA ARG A 115 -12.61 0.03 -6.22
C ARG A 115 -12.13 -1.26 -5.54
N GLY A 116 -11.49 -1.15 -4.37
CA GLY A 116 -10.91 -2.29 -3.65
C GLY A 116 -9.55 -2.76 -4.18
N GLU A 117 -8.94 -2.05 -5.13
CA GLU A 117 -7.60 -2.37 -5.64
C GLU A 117 -6.50 -2.00 -4.62
N ARG A 118 -6.76 -0.99 -3.77
CA ARG A 118 -5.92 -0.64 -2.61
C ARG A 118 -6.76 -0.75 -1.33
N ARG A 119 -6.11 -1.05 -0.20
CA ARG A 119 -6.77 -1.17 1.12
C ARG A 119 -6.35 -0.12 2.12
N PHE A 120 -5.14 0.41 2.00
CA PHE A 120 -4.63 1.43 2.90
C PHE A 120 -5.03 2.82 2.42
N SER A 121 -5.31 3.72 3.35
CA SER A 121 -5.45 5.16 3.11
C SER A 121 -4.15 5.73 2.57
N HIS A 122 -4.23 6.90 1.92
CA HIS A 122 -3.05 7.54 1.35
C HIS A 122 -1.98 7.77 2.40
N LYS A 123 -2.36 8.31 3.56
CA LYS A 123 -1.46 8.58 4.67
C LYS A 123 -0.84 7.30 5.27
N ALA A 124 -1.60 6.20 5.37
CA ALA A 124 -1.03 4.92 5.80
C ALA A 124 -0.02 4.36 4.80
N LEU A 125 -0.26 4.55 3.49
CA LEU A 125 0.69 4.19 2.45
C LEU A 125 1.99 5.00 2.57
N GLN A 126 1.90 6.31 2.85
CA GLN A 126 3.08 7.14 3.13
C GLN A 126 3.89 6.60 4.31
N GLY A 127 3.23 6.23 5.41
CA GLY A 127 3.89 5.64 6.58
C GLY A 127 4.57 4.31 6.27
N ALA A 128 3.92 3.44 5.50
CA ALA A 128 4.49 2.16 5.07
C ALA A 128 5.73 2.37 4.17
N LEU A 129 5.69 3.34 3.26
CA LEU A 129 6.83 3.72 2.43
C LEU A 129 7.98 4.26 3.27
N MET A 130 7.68 5.13 4.24
CA MET A 130 8.69 5.67 5.15
C MET A 130 9.40 4.55 5.93
N ILE A 131 8.64 3.63 6.55
CA ILE A 131 9.21 2.48 7.26
C ILE A 131 10.08 1.62 6.33
N SER A 132 9.64 1.41 5.09
CA SER A 132 10.37 0.58 4.12
C SER A 132 11.69 1.22 3.67
N LEU A 133 11.69 2.54 3.44
CA LEU A 133 12.87 3.29 2.99
C LEU A 133 13.90 3.47 4.12
N TYR A 134 13.44 3.65 5.35
CA TYR A 134 14.30 3.86 6.52
C TYR A 134 14.44 2.61 7.39
N ARG A 135 14.28 1.41 6.83
CA ARG A 135 14.25 0.14 7.58
C ARG A 135 15.48 -0.13 8.45
N GLU A 136 16.62 0.45 8.10
CA GLU A 136 17.90 0.28 8.81
C GLU A 136 18.02 1.18 10.04
N GLU A 137 17.17 2.21 10.16
CA GLU A 137 17.08 3.03 11.35
C GLU A 137 16.55 2.20 12.52
N PRO A 138 17.18 2.26 13.72
CA PRO A 138 16.74 1.48 14.89
C PRO A 138 15.26 1.65 15.23
N ARG A 139 14.72 2.84 14.94
CA ARG A 139 13.31 3.19 15.17
C ARG A 139 12.34 2.51 14.21
N PHE A 140 12.79 2.13 13.01
CA PHE A 140 11.95 1.54 11.95
C PHE A 140 12.24 0.06 11.67
N ASN A 141 13.30 -0.50 12.23
CA ASN A 141 13.64 -1.91 12.08
C ASN A 141 12.49 -2.85 12.54
N GLN A 142 11.98 -2.68 13.76
CA GLN A 142 10.85 -3.48 14.26
C GLN A 142 9.54 -3.24 13.47
N PRO A 143 9.13 -1.99 13.19
CA PRO A 143 8.01 -1.70 12.30
C PRO A 143 8.10 -2.39 10.94
N PHE A 144 9.30 -2.42 10.33
CA PHE A 144 9.51 -3.09 9.04
C PHE A 144 9.27 -4.60 9.14
N HIS A 145 9.81 -5.24 10.18
CA HIS A 145 9.57 -6.67 10.42
C HIS A 145 8.08 -7.01 10.61
N ILE A 146 7.31 -6.16 11.29
CA ILE A 146 5.86 -6.34 11.42
C ILE A 146 5.18 -6.31 10.04
N LEU A 147 5.53 -5.34 9.18
CA LEU A 147 4.98 -5.27 7.83
C LEU A 147 5.35 -6.49 6.98
N THR A 148 6.59 -6.99 7.08
CA THR A 148 7.01 -8.23 6.42
C THR A 148 6.18 -9.42 6.89
N GLN A 149 6.02 -9.59 8.20
CA GLN A 149 5.24 -10.69 8.76
C GLN A 149 3.76 -10.63 8.35
N LEU A 150 3.18 -9.44 8.23
CA LEU A 150 1.81 -9.28 7.73
C LEU A 150 1.67 -9.74 6.28
N MET A 151 2.66 -9.45 5.43
CA MET A 151 2.70 -9.95 4.05
C MET A 151 2.87 -11.47 4.01
N ASP A 152 3.75 -12.03 4.85
CA ASP A 152 3.96 -13.48 4.94
C ASP A 152 2.67 -14.22 5.35
N ILE A 153 1.94 -13.66 6.32
CA ILE A 153 0.65 -14.19 6.77
C ILE A 153 -0.37 -14.22 5.62
N ASP A 154 -0.47 -13.16 4.81
CA ASP A 154 -1.38 -13.11 3.66
C ASP A 154 -0.99 -14.11 2.56
N ALA A 155 0.32 -14.22 2.29
CA ALA A 155 0.86 -15.19 1.34
C ALA A 155 0.61 -16.64 1.80
N LEU A 156 0.77 -16.94 3.09
CA LEU A 156 0.52 -18.27 3.65
C LEU A 156 -0.96 -18.65 3.59
N ILE A 157 -1.88 -17.72 3.85
CA ILE A 157 -3.32 -17.98 3.69
C ILE A 157 -3.66 -18.24 2.23
N THR A 158 -3.11 -17.45 1.30
CA THR A 158 -3.34 -17.66 -0.13
C THR A 158 -2.80 -19.01 -0.58
N LYS A 159 -1.59 -19.38 -0.15
CA LYS A 159 -0.99 -20.69 -0.41
C LYS A 159 -1.82 -21.85 0.15
N TRP A 160 -2.39 -21.68 1.34
CA TRP A 160 -3.29 -22.67 1.93
C TRP A 160 -4.57 -22.85 1.11
N ARG A 161 -5.15 -21.77 0.55
CA ARG A 161 -6.35 -21.82 -0.29
C ARG A 161 -6.12 -22.44 -1.67
N CYS A 162 -4.91 -22.36 -2.20
CA CYS A 162 -4.55 -22.93 -3.50
C CYS A 162 -4.15 -24.41 -3.45
N LYS A 163 -4.10 -25.00 -2.25
CA LYS A 163 -3.97 -26.44 -2.05
C LYS A 163 -5.35 -27.08 -1.99
#